data_AF-A0A9D4YKF1-F1
#
_entry.id   AF-A0A9D4YKF1-F1
#
_cell.length_a   1.000
_cell.length_b   1.000
_cell.length_c   1.000
_cell.angle_alpha   90.00
_cell.angle_beta   90.00
_cell.angle_gamma   90.00
#
_symmetry.space_group_name_H-M   'P 1'
#
loop_
_entity.id
_entity.type
_entity.pdbx_description
1 polymer ?
#
loop_
_entity_poly.entity_id
_entity_poly.type
_entity_poly.pdbx_seq_one_letter_code
_entity_poly.pdbx_strand_id
1 'polypeptide(L)'
;RNNVENEIKRGLTVMKSIIRARDKGEKFEVHWSAEDQLIEPNGSILASYIGFLVRQHIPITCDNWRSPELKVGKEKIWSEIQRSFHIDESRQKYCIQLAGKRL
;
A
#
# COMPACT_ATOMS: atom_id res chain seq x y z
N ARG A 1 37.49 18.00 10.57
CA ARG A 1 36.37 17.14 10.98
C ARG A 1 35.61 16.81 9.70
N ASN A 2 35.84 15.63 9.13
CA ASN A 2 35.23 15.24 7.85
C ASN A 2 33.80 14.77 8.14
N ASN A 3 32.83 15.55 7.70
CA ASN A 3 31.42 15.18 7.72
C ASN A 3 31.17 14.36 6.46
N VAL A 4 31.36 13.05 6.54
CA VAL A 4 30.94 12.14 5.47
C VAL A 4 29.42 12.07 5.57
N GLU A 5 28.75 12.83 4.71
CA GLU A 5 27.34 12.61 4.41
C GLU A 5 27.20 11.14 3.97
N ASN A 6 26.67 10.31 4.87
CA ASN A 6 26.32 8.94 4.52
C ASN A 6 25.20 9.03 3.47
N GLU A 7 25.56 8.91 2.20
CA GLU A 7 24.65 8.64 1.10
C GLU A 7 23.75 7.47 1.53
N ILE A 8 22.48 7.76 1.83
CA ILE A 8 21.50 6.72 2.15
C ILE A 8 21.22 5.97 0.85
N LYS A 9 22.03 4.94 0.56
CA LYS A 9 21.70 3.95 -0.47
C LYS A 9 20.39 3.30 -0.04
N ARG A 10 19.32 3.52 -0.80
CA ARG A 10 17.99 3.00 -0.47
C ARG A 10 18.06 1.47 -0.43
N GLY A 11 17.92 0.89 0.76
CA GLY A 11 17.72 -0.55 0.91
C GLY A 11 16.32 -0.97 0.45
N LEU A 12 16.04 -2.28 0.47
CA LEU A 12 14.68 -2.80 0.26
C LEU A 12 13.68 -2.07 1.17
N THR A 13 12.62 -1.51 0.57
CA THR A 13 11.53 -0.88 1.32
C THR A 13 10.75 -1.96 2.06
N VAL A 14 11.13 -2.23 3.30
CA VAL A 14 10.36 -3.05 4.23
C VAL A 14 9.52 -2.10 5.08
N MET A 15 8.19 -2.12 4.90
CA MET A 15 7.27 -1.31 5.70
C MET A 15 7.13 -1.87 7.12
N LYS A 16 8.23 -1.79 7.89
CA LYS A 16 8.40 -2.43 9.20
C LYS A 16 7.35 -2.00 10.23
N SER A 17 6.84 -0.77 10.15
CA SER A 17 5.77 -0.29 11.01
C SER A 17 4.50 -1.13 10.83
N ILE A 18 4.13 -1.41 9.58
CA ILE A 18 2.96 -2.23 9.24
C ILE A 18 3.16 -3.67 9.68
N ILE A 19 4.34 -4.24 9.42
CA ILE A 19 4.65 -5.61 9.84
C ILE A 19 4.55 -5.74 11.36
N ARG A 20 5.15 -4.83 12.12
CA ARG A 20 5.10 -4.85 13.59
C ARG A 20 3.69 -4.66 14.15
N ALA A 21 2.89 -3.77 13.56
CA ALA A 21 1.49 -3.60 13.95
C ALA A 21 0.71 -4.90 13.71
N ARG A 22 0.87 -5.51 12.53
CA ARG A 22 0.24 -6.78 12.19
C ARG A 22 0.64 -7.91 13.13
N ASP A 23 1.91 -8.01 13.49
CA ASP A 23 2.42 -9.03 14.44
C ASP A 23 1.81 -8.86 15.85
N LYS A 24 1.40 -7.65 16.20
CA LYS A 24 0.65 -7.34 17.44
C LYS A 24 -0.86 -7.51 17.29
N GLY A 25 -1.36 -7.82 16.09
CA GLY A 25 -2.80 -7.84 15.79
C GLY A 25 -3.44 -6.46 15.65
N GLU A 26 -2.63 -5.39 15.55
CA GLU A 26 -3.08 -4.01 15.38
C GLU A 26 -3.30 -3.69 13.89
N LYS A 27 -4.26 -2.82 13.61
CA LYS A 27 -4.51 -2.25 12.29
C LYS A 27 -4.52 -0.73 12.36
N PHE A 28 -4.17 -0.09 11.25
CA PHE A 28 -4.21 1.37 11.14
C PHE A 28 -5.62 1.83 10.80
N GLU A 29 -6.12 2.81 11.53
CA GLU A 29 -7.36 3.52 11.22
C GLU A 29 -7.15 4.49 10.06
N VAL A 30 -8.01 4.42 9.04
CA VAL A 30 -7.94 5.30 7.87
C VAL A 30 -9.22 6.09 7.76
N HIS A 31 -9.09 7.38 7.49
CA HIS A 31 -10.23 8.27 7.34
C HIS A 31 -10.21 8.95 5.98
N TRP A 32 -11.40 9.33 5.51
CA TRP A 32 -11.61 10.05 4.28
C TRP A 32 -12.27 11.40 4.58
N SER A 33 -11.87 12.44 3.84
CA SER A 33 -12.56 13.73 3.86
C SER A 33 -13.91 13.63 3.14
N ALA A 34 -14.71 14.69 3.22
CA ALA A 34 -15.98 14.78 2.49
C ALA A 34 -15.79 14.68 0.96
N GLU A 35 -14.60 15.04 0.47
CA GLU A 35 -14.19 14.97 -0.93
C GLU A 35 -13.52 13.63 -1.30
N ASP A 36 -13.72 12.59 -0.51
CA ASP A 36 -13.15 11.25 -0.70
C ASP A 36 -11.60 11.21 -0.74
N GLN A 37 -10.94 12.16 -0.08
CA GLN A 37 -9.47 12.18 0.02
C GLN A 37 -9.00 11.50 1.31
N LEU A 38 -7.90 10.77 1.24
CA LEU A 38 -7.29 10.16 2.41
C LEU A 38 -6.76 11.23 3.37
N ILE A 39 -7.06 11.08 4.65
CA ILE A 39 -6.60 11.99 5.71
C ILE A 39 -5.28 11.47 6.31
N GLU A 40 -4.33 12.38 6.49
CA GLU A 40 -3.04 12.10 7.14
C GLU A 40 -3.18 11.85 8.65
N PRO A 41 -2.27 11.09 9.28
CA PRO A 41 -1.05 10.49 8.71
C PRO A 41 -1.25 9.10 8.08
N ASN A 42 -2.32 8.39 8.45
CA ASN A 42 -2.50 7.00 8.02
C ASN A 42 -2.88 6.89 6.53
N GLY A 43 -3.39 7.97 5.93
CA GLY A 43 -3.62 8.09 4.49
C GLY A 43 -2.37 7.87 3.65
N SER A 44 -1.28 8.59 3.92
CA SER A 44 0.00 8.39 3.21
C SER A 44 0.60 7.02 3.47
N ILE A 45 0.44 6.46 4.68
CA ILE A 45 0.90 5.10 5.01
C ILE A 45 0.17 4.07 4.16
N LEU A 46 -1.17 4.15 4.07
CA LEU A 46 -1.98 3.30 3.21
C LEU A 46 -1.54 3.41 1.75
N ALA A 47 -1.43 4.64 1.24
CA ALA A 47 -1.06 4.88 -0.15
C ALA A 47 0.35 4.34 -0.47
N SER A 48 1.29 4.44 0.46
CA SER A 48 2.64 3.87 0.33
C SER A 48 2.61 2.35 0.35
N TYR A 49 1.81 1.75 1.22
CA TYR A 49 1.65 0.30 1.33
C TYR A 49 1.00 -0.32 0.11
N ILE A 50 -0.04 0.32 -0.43
CA ILE A 50 -0.64 -0.09 -1.71
C ILE A 50 0.43 -0.15 -2.81
N GLY A 51 1.26 0.88 -2.94
CA GLY A 51 2.36 0.87 -3.91
C GLY A 51 3.38 -0.24 -3.66
N PHE A 52 3.68 -0.55 -2.40
CA PHE A 52 4.52 -1.69 -2.05
C PHE A 52 3.88 -3.02 -2.48
N LEU A 53 2.60 -3.24 -2.18
CA LEU A 53 1.88 -4.46 -2.54
C LEU A 53 1.77 -4.66 -4.05
N VAL A 54 1.57 -3.59 -4.83
CA VAL A 54 1.58 -3.64 -6.29
C VAL A 54 2.91 -4.21 -6.79
N ARG A 55 4.04 -3.68 -6.33
CA ARG A 55 5.38 -4.18 -6.71
C ARG A 55 5.67 -5.61 -6.25
N GLN A 56 4.96 -6.11 -5.23
CA GLN A 56 5.13 -7.47 -4.73
C GLN A 56 4.24 -8.50 -5.45
N HIS A 57 3.04 -8.10 -5.87
CA HIS A 57 2.02 -9.04 -6.36
C HIS A 57 1.69 -8.89 -7.84
N ILE A 58 2.12 -7.80 -8.48
CA ILE A 58 1.87 -7.55 -9.89
C ILE A 58 3.19 -7.69 -10.66
N PRO A 59 3.22 -8.48 -11.74
CA PRO A 59 4.40 -8.58 -12.59
C PRO A 59 4.83 -7.22 -13.14
N ILE A 60 6.14 -6.94 -13.13
CA ILE A 60 6.72 -5.71 -13.70
C ILE A 60 6.45 -5.56 -15.20
N THR A 61 6.20 -6.67 -15.89
CA THR A 61 5.87 -6.70 -17.33
C THR A 61 4.41 -6.35 -17.62
N CYS A 62 3.59 -6.11 -16.59
CA CYS A 62 2.21 -5.74 -16.77
C CYS A 62 2.07 -4.26 -17.14
N ASP A 63 1.53 -4.00 -18.33
CA ASP A 63 1.22 -2.68 -18.86
C ASP A 63 -0.28 -2.32 -18.71
N ASN A 64 -1.14 -3.33 -18.57
CA ASN A 64 -2.59 -3.16 -18.54
C ASN A 64 -3.21 -3.58 -17.20
N TRP A 65 -3.48 -2.59 -16.33
CA TRP A 65 -4.18 -2.80 -15.06
C TRP A 65 -5.55 -3.48 -15.20
N ARG A 66 -6.23 -3.35 -16.35
CA ARG A 66 -7.56 -3.97 -16.56
C ARG A 66 -7.47 -5.44 -16.97
N SER A 67 -6.27 -6.00 -17.15
CA SER A 67 -6.09 -7.40 -17.52
C SER A 67 -6.75 -8.35 -16.50
N PRO A 68 -7.49 -9.37 -16.97
CA PRO A 68 -8.09 -10.39 -16.10
C PRO A 68 -7.05 -11.26 -15.39
N GLU A 69 -5.85 -11.39 -15.95
CA GLU A 69 -4.73 -12.15 -15.35
C GLU A 69 -4.29 -11.58 -14.00
N LEU A 70 -4.53 -10.28 -13.78
CA LEU A 70 -4.21 -9.61 -12.52
C LEU A 70 -5.21 -9.86 -11.41
N LYS A 71 -6.31 -10.58 -11.66
CA LYS A 71 -7.39 -10.79 -10.67
C LYS A 71 -6.84 -11.33 -9.34
N VAL A 72 -6.03 -12.39 -9.39
CA VAL A 72 -5.41 -13.00 -8.20
C VAL A 72 -4.48 -12.02 -7.48
N GLY A 73 -3.71 -11.21 -8.23
CA GLY A 73 -2.84 -10.18 -7.65
C GLY A 73 -3.65 -9.09 -6.93
N LYS A 74 -4.75 -8.62 -7.52
CA LYS A 74 -5.65 -7.63 -6.92
C LYS A 74 -6.34 -8.16 -5.67
N GLU A 75 -6.76 -9.43 -5.67
CA GLU A 75 -7.34 -10.09 -4.51
C GLU A 75 -6.33 -10.19 -3.35
N LYS A 76 -5.07 -10.54 -3.65
CA LYS A 76 -3.98 -10.54 -2.65
C LYS A 76 -3.71 -9.14 -2.09
N ILE A 77 -3.64 -8.12 -2.96
CA ILE A 77 -3.49 -6.72 -2.54
C ILE A 77 -4.62 -6.33 -1.59
N TRP A 78 -5.87 -6.64 -1.94
CA TRP A 78 -7.02 -6.32 -1.09
C TRP A 78 -6.96 -7.05 0.26
N SER A 79 -6.62 -8.32 0.27
CA SER A 79 -6.50 -9.11 1.51
C SER A 79 -5.43 -8.55 2.45
N GLU A 80 -4.26 -8.17 1.93
CA GLU A 80 -3.19 -7.58 2.73
C GLU A 80 -3.58 -6.19 3.29
N ILE A 81 -4.35 -5.40 2.53
CA ILE A 81 -4.91 -4.12 3.00
C ILE A 81 -5.87 -4.37 4.16
N GLN A 82 -6.85 -5.28 4.03
CA GLN A 82 -7.81 -5.60 5.09
C GLN A 82 -7.15 -6.17 6.36
N ARG A 83 -6.01 -6.86 6.22
CA ARG A 83 -5.22 -7.35 7.35
C ARG A 83 -4.51 -6.23 8.12
N SER A 84 -4.16 -5.14 7.44
CA SER A 84 -3.28 -4.10 7.98
C SER A 84 -4.01 -2.80 8.34
N PHE A 85 -5.19 -2.56 7.76
CA PHE A 85 -5.96 -1.33 7.93
C PHE A 85 -7.43 -1.63 8.23
N HIS A 86 -8.06 -0.74 9.00
CA HIS A 86 -9.51 -0.73 9.17
C HIS A 86 -10.13 0.00 7.98
N ILE A 87 -10.56 -0.77 6.97
CA ILE A 87 -11.16 -0.26 5.75
C ILE A 87 -12.40 -1.08 5.42
N ASP A 88 -13.51 -0.39 5.21
CA ASP A 88 -14.78 -1.00 4.80
C ASP A 88 -14.73 -1.58 3.39
N GLU A 89 -15.49 -2.64 3.13
CA GLU A 89 -15.54 -3.29 1.82
C GLU A 89 -16.02 -2.36 0.70
N SER A 90 -16.88 -1.38 0.99
CA SER A 90 -17.30 -0.35 0.03
C SER A 90 -16.11 0.45 -0.54
N ARG A 91 -15.00 0.53 0.20
CA ARG A 91 -13.77 1.23 -0.20
C ARG A 91 -12.80 0.32 -0.97
N GLN A 92 -13.13 -0.94 -1.22
CA GLN A 92 -12.30 -1.86 -2.02
C GLN A 92 -12.03 -1.28 -3.41
N LYS A 93 -13.08 -0.79 -4.09
CA LYS A 93 -12.95 -0.20 -5.43
C LYS A 93 -11.95 0.96 -5.44
N TYR A 94 -12.01 1.83 -4.43
CA TYR A 94 -11.07 2.94 -4.28
C TYR A 94 -9.63 2.44 -4.13
N CYS A 95 -9.39 1.47 -3.24
CA CYS A 95 -8.06 0.94 -2.99
C CYS A 95 -7.45 0.26 -4.23
N ILE A 96 -8.24 -0.52 -4.96
CA ILE A 96 -7.82 -1.19 -6.20
C ILE A 96 -7.60 -0.16 -7.33
N GLN A 97 -8.39 0.90 -7.40
CA GLN A 97 -8.12 2.00 -8.34
C GLN A 97 -6.83 2.74 -8.00
N LEU A 98 -6.58 3.00 -6.70
CA LEU A 98 -5.35 3.61 -6.24
C LEU A 98 -4.14 2.73 -6.54
N ALA A 99 -4.26 1.40 -6.40
CA ALA A 99 -3.23 0.45 -6.81
C ALA A 99 -2.90 0.55 -8.30
N GLY A 100 -3.91 0.65 -9.17
CA GLY A 100 -3.70 0.82 -10.61
C GLY A 100 -3.01 2.13 -11.00
N LYS A 101 -3.14 3.19 -10.19
CA LYS A 101 -2.36 4.44 -10.37
C LYS A 101 -0.89 4.31 -9.95
N ARG A 102 -0.50 3.19 -9.33
CA ARG A 102 0.85 2.89 -8.83
C ARG A 102 1.52 1.73 -9.58
N LEU A 103 0.83 1.17 -10.58
CA LEU A 103 1.43 0.31 -11.60
C LEU A 103 2.30 1.19 -12.51
#